data_AF-A0A922CHC8-F1
#
_entry.id   AF-A0A922CHC8-F1
#
_cell.length_a   1.000
_cell.length_b   1.000
_cell.length_c   1.000
_cell.angle_alpha   90.00
_cell.angle_beta   90.00
_cell.angle_gamma   90.00
#
_symmetry.space_group_name_H-M   'P 1'
#
loop_
_entity.id
_entity.type
_entity.pdbx_description
1 polymer ?
#
loop_
_entity_poly.entity_id
_entity_poly.type
_entity_poly.pdbx_seq_one_letter_code
_entity_poly.pdbx_strand_id
1 'polypeptide(L)'
;MSWLHAVVALALAASAAPATTSCKNCIALGKEEKAMFRAHSDACLPQSGVEPKVVESMLNGQLVESAALRRHVYCVLMKCKLVSKEGKLMKNAMLGKMAMRSDGKNATKVLEGCADQTGDTPEDLAWNLFRCGYDKKTMLFDYMPTSGASSGDIDNISK
;
A
#
# COMPACT_ATOMS: atom_id res chain seq x y z
N MET A 1 61.21 12.45 34.49
CA MET A 1 59.97 12.58 35.28
C MET A 1 59.03 13.54 34.56
N SER A 2 57.73 13.24 34.55
CA SER A 2 56.60 13.92 33.87
C SER A 2 56.35 13.45 32.44
N TRP A 3 55.67 12.30 32.21
CA TRP A 3 54.21 12.10 32.15
C TRP A 3 53.48 13.04 31.17
N LEU A 4 53.12 12.53 29.98
CA LEU A 4 51.78 12.01 29.66
C LEU A 4 51.68 11.77 28.15
N HIS A 5 51.35 10.54 27.77
CA HIS A 5 50.98 10.16 26.41
C HIS A 5 49.61 10.76 26.08
N ALA A 6 49.56 11.69 25.12
CA ALA A 6 48.31 12.05 24.46
C ALA A 6 48.03 11.00 23.37
N VAL A 7 47.24 9.98 23.72
CA VAL A 7 46.63 9.07 22.76
C VAL A 7 45.61 9.86 21.97
N VAL A 8 45.97 10.27 20.76
CA VAL A 8 45.02 10.79 19.76
C VAL A 8 44.21 9.60 19.28
N ALA A 9 43.08 9.34 19.94
CA ALA A 9 42.06 8.44 19.43
C ALA A 9 41.42 9.10 18.21
N LEU A 10 41.86 8.69 17.01
CA LEU A 10 41.11 8.95 15.78
C LEU A 10 39.72 8.32 15.94
N ALA A 11 38.71 9.18 16.12
CA ALA A 11 37.33 8.79 15.95
C ALA A 11 37.13 8.36 14.49
N LEU A 12 37.06 7.05 14.25
CA LEU A 12 36.42 6.50 13.07
C LEU A 12 34.95 6.91 13.14
N ALA A 13 34.63 8.05 12.54
CA ALA A 13 33.26 8.36 12.14
C ALA A 13 32.87 7.32 11.09
N ALA A 14 32.27 6.22 11.56
CA ALA A 14 31.48 5.37 10.71
C ALA A 14 30.31 6.23 10.20
N SER A 15 30.50 6.88 9.05
CA SER A 15 29.41 7.41 8.27
C SER A 15 28.61 6.20 7.77
N ALA A 16 27.70 5.70 8.61
CA ALA A 16 26.56 4.95 8.13
C ALA A 16 25.72 5.95 7.34
N ALA A 17 26.04 6.13 6.06
CA ALA A 17 25.10 6.71 5.13
C ALA A 17 23.86 5.81 5.18
N PRO A 18 22.66 6.31 5.51
CA PRO A 18 21.46 5.55 5.23
C PRO A 18 21.50 5.30 3.73
N ALA A 19 21.58 4.03 3.34
CA ALA A 19 21.26 3.63 1.99
C ALA A 19 19.80 3.99 1.78
N THR A 20 19.54 5.24 1.34
CA THR A 20 18.32 5.58 0.66
C THR A 20 18.38 4.78 -0.63
N THR A 21 17.87 3.56 -0.55
CA THR A 21 17.44 2.84 -1.74
C THR A 21 16.30 3.69 -2.27
N SER A 22 16.65 4.75 -3.01
CA SER A 22 15.74 5.50 -3.84
C SER A 22 15.12 4.45 -4.73
N CYS A 23 13.92 4.06 -4.38
CA CYS A 23 13.15 3.18 -5.21
C CYS A 23 12.76 4.02 -6.42
N LYS A 24 13.59 3.90 -7.47
CA LYS A 24 13.53 4.73 -8.70
C LYS A 24 12.19 4.59 -9.45
N ASN A 25 11.31 3.70 -9.01
CA ASN A 25 9.97 3.46 -9.54
C ASN A 25 8.90 3.40 -8.44
N CYS A 26 9.19 3.82 -7.20
CA CYS A 26 8.19 3.81 -6.15
C CYS A 26 7.23 4.98 -6.30
N ILE A 27 5.95 4.66 -6.21
CA ILE A 27 4.84 5.54 -6.48
C ILE A 27 4.06 5.77 -5.18
N ALA A 28 4.46 6.75 -4.37
CA ALA A 28 3.83 6.99 -3.07
C ALA A 28 2.40 7.54 -3.21
N LEU A 29 1.41 6.86 -2.57
CA LEU A 29 0.09 7.45 -2.32
C LEU A 29 0.22 8.75 -1.52
N GLY A 30 -0.61 9.75 -1.85
CA GLY A 30 -0.84 10.89 -0.98
C GLY A 30 -1.38 10.47 0.39
N LYS A 31 -1.18 11.32 1.41
CA LYS A 31 -1.66 11.05 2.79
C LYS A 31 -3.18 10.82 2.83
N GLU A 32 -3.91 11.50 1.95
CA GLU A 32 -5.38 11.45 1.89
C GLU A 32 -5.91 10.12 1.36
N GLU A 33 -5.35 9.59 0.28
CA GLU A 33 -5.80 8.28 -0.24
C GLU A 33 -5.46 7.12 0.70
N LYS A 34 -4.32 7.21 1.42
CA LYS A 34 -3.99 6.24 2.48
C LYS A 34 -5.02 6.26 3.61
N ALA A 35 -5.44 7.46 4.04
CA ALA A 35 -6.44 7.61 5.09
C ALA A 35 -7.82 7.07 4.64
N MET A 36 -8.24 7.37 3.42
CA MET A 36 -9.50 6.85 2.87
C MET A 36 -9.48 5.32 2.74
N PHE A 37 -8.38 4.73 2.26
CA PHE A 37 -8.24 3.29 2.16
C PHE A 37 -8.38 2.62 3.54
N ARG A 38 -7.66 3.12 4.56
CA ARG A 38 -7.76 2.60 5.93
C ARG A 38 -9.18 2.71 6.47
N ALA A 39 -9.83 3.86 6.33
CA ALA A 39 -11.21 4.05 6.79
C ALA A 39 -12.19 3.05 6.15
N HIS A 40 -12.01 2.73 4.86
CA HIS A 40 -12.81 1.71 4.19
C HIS A 40 -12.48 0.30 4.65
N SER A 41 -11.19 -0.02 4.83
CA SER A 41 -10.72 -1.31 5.36
C SER A 41 -11.27 -1.56 6.77
N ASP A 42 -11.15 -0.60 7.68
CA ASP A 42 -11.67 -0.68 9.05
C ASP A 42 -13.18 -0.93 9.06
N ALA A 43 -13.93 -0.22 8.21
CA ALA A 43 -15.37 -0.40 8.04
C ALA A 43 -15.76 -1.76 7.42
N CYS A 44 -14.81 -2.50 6.83
CA CYS A 44 -15.00 -3.80 6.21
C CYS A 44 -14.58 -4.97 7.09
N LEU A 45 -13.79 -4.76 8.14
CA LEU A 45 -13.42 -5.79 9.12
C LEU A 45 -14.64 -6.56 9.67
N PRO A 46 -15.69 -5.90 10.21
CA PRO A 46 -16.81 -6.63 10.79
C PRO A 46 -17.64 -7.41 9.75
N GLN A 47 -17.68 -6.95 8.50
CA GLN A 47 -18.46 -7.60 7.44
C GLN A 47 -17.75 -8.83 6.86
N SER A 48 -16.43 -8.75 6.76
CA SER A 48 -15.61 -9.79 6.14
C SER A 48 -15.22 -10.90 7.12
N GLY A 49 -15.18 -10.59 8.42
CA GLY A 49 -14.71 -11.52 9.46
C GLY A 49 -13.21 -11.82 9.35
N VAL A 50 -12.45 -11.04 8.58
CA VAL A 50 -11.01 -11.20 8.46
C VAL A 50 -10.32 -10.70 9.73
N GLU A 51 -9.30 -11.42 10.17
CA GLU A 51 -8.48 -10.95 11.28
C GLU A 51 -7.66 -9.73 10.87
N PRO A 52 -7.56 -8.68 11.71
CA PRO A 52 -6.78 -7.49 11.41
C PRO A 52 -5.33 -7.80 11.01
N LYS A 53 -4.71 -8.81 11.63
CA LYS A 53 -3.34 -9.26 11.31
C LYS A 53 -3.19 -9.79 9.89
N VAL A 54 -4.22 -10.43 9.33
CA VAL A 54 -4.21 -10.91 7.95
C VAL A 54 -4.27 -9.73 6.99
N VAL A 55 -5.08 -8.70 7.32
CA VAL A 55 -5.10 -7.45 6.57
C VAL A 55 -3.74 -6.77 6.64
N GLU A 56 -3.16 -6.59 7.84
CA GLU A 56 -1.81 -6.02 8.00
C GLU A 56 -0.76 -6.81 7.22
N SER A 57 -0.80 -8.14 7.24
CA SER A 57 0.11 -8.97 6.45
C SER A 57 -0.05 -8.68 4.95
N MET A 58 -1.30 -8.63 4.47
CA MET A 58 -1.60 -8.22 3.10
C MET A 58 -0.99 -6.84 2.82
N LEU A 59 -1.23 -5.84 3.67
CA LEU A 59 -0.69 -4.46 3.58
C LEU A 59 0.85 -4.44 3.49
N ASN A 60 1.52 -5.39 4.12
CA ASN A 60 2.97 -5.55 4.13
C ASN A 60 3.52 -6.36 2.94
N GLY A 61 2.68 -6.68 1.95
CA GLY A 61 3.10 -7.47 0.79
C GLY A 61 3.16 -8.98 1.06
N GLN A 62 2.48 -9.45 2.12
CA GLN A 62 2.31 -10.86 2.43
C GLN A 62 0.85 -11.28 2.23
N LEU A 63 0.51 -11.66 1.00
CA LEU A 63 -0.84 -12.07 0.66
C LEU A 63 -1.13 -13.50 1.14
N VAL A 64 -2.01 -13.63 2.12
CA VAL A 64 -2.54 -14.93 2.58
C VAL A 64 -3.97 -15.08 2.08
N GLU A 65 -4.15 -15.87 1.03
CA GLU A 65 -5.45 -16.08 0.42
C GLU A 65 -6.39 -16.84 1.36
N SER A 66 -7.53 -16.22 1.69
CA SER A 66 -8.59 -16.82 2.50
C SER A 66 -9.93 -16.24 2.10
N ALA A 67 -11.02 -16.99 2.31
CA ALA A 67 -12.37 -16.50 2.00
C ALA A 67 -12.71 -15.20 2.74
N ALA A 68 -12.25 -15.04 3.99
CA ALA A 68 -12.43 -13.81 4.75
C ALA A 68 -11.68 -12.63 4.12
N LEU A 69 -10.44 -12.84 3.66
CA LEU A 69 -9.68 -11.79 2.98
C LEU A 69 -10.29 -11.43 1.62
N ARG A 70 -10.81 -12.40 0.86
CA ARG A 70 -11.52 -12.11 -0.41
C ARG A 70 -12.74 -11.21 -0.18
N ARG A 71 -13.56 -11.53 0.83
CA ARG A 71 -14.70 -10.68 1.26
C ARG A 71 -14.26 -9.29 1.67
N HIS A 72 -13.14 -9.20 2.40
CA HIS A 72 -12.59 -7.92 2.81
C HIS A 72 -12.22 -7.06 1.60
N VAL A 73 -11.47 -7.62 0.65
CA VAL A 73 -11.09 -6.96 -0.60
C VAL A 73 -12.32 -6.52 -1.39
N TYR A 74 -13.31 -7.40 -1.55
CA TYR A 74 -14.57 -7.05 -2.21
C TYR A 74 -15.27 -5.86 -1.55
N CYS A 75 -15.43 -5.90 -0.22
CA CYS A 75 -16.05 -4.81 0.54
C CYS A 75 -15.30 -3.47 0.36
N VAL A 76 -13.97 -3.50 0.41
CA VAL A 76 -13.15 -2.29 0.23
C VAL A 76 -13.29 -1.74 -1.18
N LEU A 77 -13.16 -2.58 -2.21
CA LEU A 77 -13.29 -2.15 -3.60
C LEU A 77 -14.70 -1.63 -3.92
N MET A 78 -15.73 -2.21 -3.29
CA MET A 78 -17.10 -1.70 -3.34
C MET A 78 -17.24 -0.31 -2.71
N LYS A 79 -16.69 -0.09 -1.50
CA LYS A 79 -16.70 1.23 -0.84
C LYS A 79 -15.94 2.28 -1.65
N CYS A 80 -14.84 1.86 -2.28
CA CYS A 80 -14.09 2.66 -3.22
C CYS A 80 -14.81 2.88 -4.56
N LYS A 81 -16.00 2.28 -4.78
CA LYS A 81 -16.77 2.34 -6.04
C LYS A 81 -15.96 1.86 -7.26
N LEU A 82 -15.04 0.91 -7.07
CA LEU A 82 -14.25 0.31 -8.13
C LEU A 82 -14.94 -0.92 -8.73
N VAL A 83 -15.70 -1.65 -7.91
CA VAL A 83 -16.59 -2.73 -8.35
C VAL A 83 -18.00 -2.45 -7.86
N SER A 84 -19.00 -2.79 -8.66
CA SER A 84 -20.40 -2.74 -8.24
C SER A 84 -20.83 -4.00 -7.48
N LYS A 85 -22.04 -3.96 -6.91
CA LYS A 85 -22.65 -5.10 -6.21
C LYS A 85 -22.79 -6.33 -7.13
N GLU A 86 -23.05 -6.10 -8.40
CA GLU A 86 -23.20 -7.14 -9.42
C GLU A 86 -21.86 -7.72 -9.90
N GLY A 87 -20.73 -7.29 -9.32
CA GLY A 87 -19.43 -7.76 -9.78
C GLY A 87 -19.11 -7.21 -11.16
N LYS A 88 -19.17 -5.88 -11.33
CA LYS A 88 -18.69 -5.21 -12.54
C LYS A 88 -17.66 -4.17 -12.19
N LEU A 89 -16.53 -4.18 -12.90
CA LEU A 89 -15.52 -3.13 -12.79
C LEU A 89 -16.09 -1.79 -13.27
N MET A 90 -16.06 -0.79 -12.42
CA MET A 90 -16.49 0.57 -12.69
C MET A 90 -15.35 1.35 -13.36
N LYS A 91 -15.02 1.02 -14.61
CA LYS A 91 -13.85 1.55 -15.34
C LYS A 91 -13.77 3.09 -15.31
N ASN A 92 -14.89 3.79 -15.52
CA ASN A 92 -14.92 5.26 -15.49
C ASN A 92 -14.64 5.83 -14.08
N ALA A 93 -15.17 5.21 -13.02
CA ALA A 93 -14.92 5.64 -11.65
C ALA A 93 -13.46 5.42 -11.26
N MET A 94 -12.89 4.31 -11.71
CA MET A 94 -11.47 4.00 -11.56
C MET A 94 -10.59 5.03 -12.27
N LEU A 95 -10.82 5.32 -13.55
CA LEU A 95 -10.09 6.33 -14.31
C LEU A 95 -10.21 7.73 -13.69
N GLY A 96 -11.41 8.11 -13.26
CA GLY A 96 -11.63 9.40 -12.57
C GLY A 96 -10.83 9.50 -11.27
N LYS A 97 -10.83 8.43 -10.46
CA LYS A 97 -9.99 8.36 -9.25
C LYS A 97 -8.51 8.37 -9.58
N MET A 98 -8.09 7.77 -10.68
CA MET A 98 -6.68 7.78 -11.09
C MET A 98 -6.24 9.15 -11.58
N ALA A 99 -7.08 9.87 -12.32
CA ALA A 99 -6.77 11.20 -12.84
C ALA A 99 -6.50 12.25 -11.76
N MET A 100 -7.06 12.08 -10.56
CA MET A 100 -6.83 12.97 -9.41
C MET A 100 -5.48 12.74 -8.72
N ARG A 101 -4.70 11.75 -9.15
CA ARG A 101 -3.47 11.33 -8.48
C ARG A 101 -2.24 11.77 -9.27
N SER A 102 -1.17 12.06 -8.54
CA SER A 102 0.14 12.40 -9.11
C SER A 102 0.72 11.26 -9.96
N ASP A 103 0.33 10.02 -9.70
CA ASP A 103 0.77 8.80 -10.38
C ASP A 103 -0.27 8.19 -11.33
N GLY A 104 -1.36 8.92 -11.57
CA GLY A 104 -2.56 8.41 -12.23
C GLY A 104 -2.30 7.65 -13.52
N LYS A 105 -1.32 8.09 -14.33
CA LYS A 105 -0.96 7.44 -15.60
C LYS A 105 -0.41 6.02 -15.43
N ASN A 106 0.48 5.80 -14.46
CA ASN A 106 1.06 4.50 -14.20
C ASN A 106 0.03 3.54 -13.60
N ALA A 107 -0.74 4.03 -12.63
CA ALA A 107 -1.81 3.27 -12.00
C ALA A 107 -2.90 2.90 -13.02
N THR A 108 -3.27 3.83 -13.92
CA THR A 108 -4.24 3.58 -15.01
C THR A 108 -3.77 2.44 -15.92
N LYS A 109 -2.52 2.48 -16.40
CA LYS A 109 -1.98 1.47 -17.33
C LYS A 109 -2.01 0.06 -16.74
N VAL A 110 -1.72 -0.07 -15.45
CA VAL A 110 -1.79 -1.35 -14.74
C VAL A 110 -3.23 -1.82 -14.66
N LEU A 111 -4.12 -0.94 -14.21
CA LEU A 111 -5.52 -1.27 -14.00
C LEU A 111 -6.23 -1.62 -15.32
N GLU A 112 -5.89 -0.94 -16.42
CA GLU A 112 -6.30 -1.33 -17.77
C GLU A 112 -5.83 -2.75 -18.10
N GLY A 113 -4.58 -3.08 -17.80
CA GLY A 113 -4.04 -4.44 -17.96
C GLY A 113 -4.66 -5.50 -17.02
N CYS A 114 -5.51 -5.08 -16.08
CA CYS A 114 -6.27 -5.96 -15.19
C CYS A 114 -7.78 -5.84 -15.40
N ALA A 115 -8.23 -5.06 -16.38
CA ALA A 115 -9.63 -4.72 -16.54
C ALA A 115 -10.49 -5.87 -17.10
N ASP A 116 -9.84 -6.91 -17.62
CA ASP A 116 -10.46 -8.10 -18.21
C ASP A 116 -10.50 -9.29 -17.24
N GLN A 117 -10.13 -9.08 -15.97
CA GLN A 117 -10.34 -10.09 -14.93
C GLN A 117 -11.84 -10.43 -14.82
N THR A 118 -12.12 -11.70 -14.57
CA THR A 118 -13.48 -12.24 -14.41
C THR A 118 -13.53 -13.11 -13.15
N GLY A 119 -14.72 -13.52 -12.72
CA GLY A 119 -14.90 -14.45 -11.60
C GLY A 119 -16.32 -15.01 -11.60
N ASP A 120 -16.51 -16.16 -10.96
CA ASP A 120 -17.82 -16.82 -10.86
C ASP A 120 -18.78 -16.05 -9.96
N THR A 121 -18.23 -15.31 -8.98
CA THR A 121 -18.97 -14.42 -8.09
C THR A 121 -18.42 -12.99 -8.14
N PRO A 122 -19.19 -11.98 -7.68
CA PRO A 122 -18.68 -10.63 -7.49
C PRO A 122 -17.43 -10.55 -6.60
N GLU A 123 -17.33 -11.41 -5.60
CA GLU A 123 -16.17 -11.51 -4.71
C GLU A 123 -14.96 -12.06 -5.46
N ASP A 124 -15.13 -13.09 -6.29
CA ASP A 124 -14.04 -13.68 -7.10
C ASP A 124 -13.53 -12.69 -8.14
N LEU A 125 -14.42 -11.94 -8.82
CA LEU A 125 -13.98 -10.88 -9.73
C LEU A 125 -13.12 -9.85 -8.98
N ALA A 126 -13.61 -9.37 -7.84
CA ALA A 126 -12.93 -8.35 -7.06
C ALA A 126 -11.58 -8.84 -6.55
N TRP A 127 -11.51 -10.10 -6.13
CA TRP A 127 -10.28 -10.77 -5.75
C TRP A 127 -9.30 -10.90 -6.92
N ASN A 128 -9.75 -11.34 -8.08
CA ASN A 128 -8.91 -11.52 -9.27
C ASN A 128 -8.38 -10.18 -9.80
N LEU A 129 -9.22 -9.14 -9.80
CA LEU A 129 -8.81 -7.77 -10.09
C LEU A 129 -7.73 -7.28 -9.13
N PHE A 130 -7.95 -7.46 -7.83
CA PHE A 130 -6.98 -7.10 -6.80
C PHE A 130 -5.66 -7.86 -6.96
N ARG A 131 -5.70 -9.19 -7.14
CA ARG A 131 -4.52 -10.03 -7.38
C ARG A 131 -3.74 -9.60 -8.60
N CYS A 132 -4.41 -9.29 -9.71
CA CYS A 132 -3.72 -8.83 -10.92
C CYS A 132 -2.91 -7.55 -10.66
N GLY A 133 -3.50 -6.58 -9.95
CA GLY A 133 -2.78 -5.36 -9.58
C GLY A 133 -1.74 -5.56 -8.48
N TYR A 134 -1.96 -6.53 -7.60
CA TYR A 134 -1.00 -6.98 -6.57
C TYR A 134 0.26 -7.58 -7.21
N ASP A 135 0.09 -8.52 -8.14
CA ASP A 135 1.17 -9.24 -8.81
C ASP A 135 2.01 -8.31 -9.70
N LYS A 136 1.40 -7.25 -10.25
CA LYS A 136 2.10 -6.17 -10.97
C LYS A 136 2.87 -5.22 -10.05
N LYS A 137 2.86 -5.45 -8.72
CA LYS A 137 3.52 -4.67 -7.65
C LYS A 137 3.07 -3.21 -7.55
N THR A 138 1.92 -2.91 -8.13
CA THR A 138 1.43 -1.55 -8.38
C THR A 138 0.19 -1.22 -7.56
N MET A 139 -0.35 -2.17 -6.80
CA MET A 139 -1.46 -1.94 -5.87
C MET A 139 -1.03 -1.97 -4.40
N LEU A 140 0.24 -2.26 -4.10
CA LEU A 140 0.60 -2.60 -2.72
C LEU A 140 1.96 -2.17 -2.19
N PHE A 141 3.04 -2.22 -2.98
CA PHE A 141 4.37 -1.92 -2.42
C PHE A 141 4.59 -0.43 -2.08
N ASP A 142 3.76 0.48 -2.59
CA ASP A 142 3.69 1.89 -2.16
C ASP A 142 2.30 2.34 -1.64
N TYR A 143 1.32 1.45 -1.71
CA TYR A 143 -0.09 1.77 -1.48
C TYR A 143 -0.58 1.37 -0.09
N MET A 144 0.22 0.60 0.67
CA MET A 144 -0.18 0.09 1.97
C MET A 144 0.99 0.24 2.97
N PRO A 145 0.71 0.63 4.22
CA PRO A 145 1.73 0.96 5.19
C PRO A 145 2.50 -0.29 5.59
N THR A 146 3.82 -0.25 5.45
CA THR A 146 4.65 -1.00 6.36
C THR A 146 4.53 -0.35 7.73
N SER A 147 3.92 -1.04 8.68
CA SER A 147 4.19 -0.78 10.10
C SER A 147 5.60 -1.30 10.39
N GLY A 148 6.61 -0.57 9.89
CA GLY A 148 8.03 -0.86 10.11
C GLY A 148 8.88 -0.63 8.86
N ALA A 149 9.74 0.39 8.92
CA ALA A 149 10.66 0.90 7.88
C ALA A 149 9.93 1.74 6.80
N SER A 150 9.85 3.07 6.88
CA SER A 150 10.92 4.00 7.22
C SER A 150 10.45 5.15 8.12
N SER A 151 11.24 5.39 9.15
CA SER A 151 11.17 6.48 10.11
C SER A 151 11.51 7.84 9.47
N GLY A 152 10.90 8.92 9.98
CA GLY A 152 11.08 10.32 9.58
C GLY A 152 9.88 10.79 8.76
N ASP A 153 9.01 11.71 9.17
CA ASP A 153 9.24 12.90 9.99
C ASP A 153 7.99 13.19 10.83
N ILE A 154 8.15 13.14 12.15
CA ILE A 154 7.37 13.95 13.09
C ILE A 154 8.36 14.99 13.58
N ASP A 155 8.43 16.14 12.90
CA ASP A 155 8.61 17.42 13.57
C ASP A 155 8.44 18.57 12.55
N ASN A 156 7.36 19.34 12.68
CA ASN A 156 7.46 20.79 12.77
C ASN A 156 6.09 21.37 13.12
N ILE A 157 5.74 21.37 14.41
CA ILE A 157 4.84 22.39 14.94
C ILE A 157 5.33 22.78 16.33
N SER A 158 5.52 24.09 16.50
CA SER A 158 5.94 24.79 17.73
C SER A 158 7.44 24.97 17.91
N LYS A 159 7.98 26.12 17.48
CA LYS A 159 8.13 27.29 18.36
C LYS A 159 8.50 28.53 17.55
#